data_AF-A0A0K1PWV9-F1
#
_entry.id   AF-A0A0K1PWV9-F1
#
_cell.length_a   1.000
_cell.length_b   1.000
_cell.length_c   1.000
_cell.angle_alpha   90.00
_cell.angle_beta   90.00
_cell.angle_gamma   90.00
#
_symmetry.space_group_name_H-M   'P 1'
#
loop_
_entity.id
_entity.type
_entity.pdbx_description
1 polymer ?
#
loop_
_entity_poly.entity_id
_entity_poly.type
_entity_poly.pdbx_seq_one_letter_code
_entity_poly.pdbx_strand_id
1 'polypeptide(L)'
;MSKPAPLAEARPLAVPVGHRLERVLTLAYRARRAVLLEGPTGIGKSEIVARVAQALGIGVTVLDLSLLEPPDLVGLPVVRDGRTHYALPNVLPSGGAGILLLEELNRAERYIQQPALQLLSARRLHEYELPPGWICVATINPQTSEYQVTTLDKALRARFLQISVRPDRAAWLAWAQGRGLHPGIIALAQTHERILDDVPPRTWTYTSELLSALSPEELEDGALLRDALGGYLPAAWVEALISSKGSWGSRLSFDIRDLLSKYTPDSPLAKEIAGYRAQGKTDRLDELVHRLGSLLAGPEAGVLVAERQITLSSFEALLADLPGDQREKLQEALGQNATATPLVDVIPAELLQSYLGSPAEQKLTAWKNDPIKHHRVALAVTALRAWVEQPARLPELKRSNTARANLGHLLVQLREKHALPLVETLKRVGVTPLRPSS
;
A
#
# COMPACT_ATOMS: atom_id res chain seq x y z
N MET A 1 24.24 -2.53 -42.71
CA MET A 1 24.21 -2.38 -41.24
C MET A 1 22.95 -1.59 -40.90
N SER A 2 21.93 -2.25 -40.35
CA SER A 2 20.68 -1.62 -39.95
C SER A 2 20.91 -0.75 -38.70
N LYS A 3 20.46 0.50 -38.77
CA LYS A 3 20.48 1.46 -37.66
C LYS A 3 19.64 0.88 -36.52
N PRO A 4 20.14 0.78 -35.27
CA PRO A 4 19.34 0.27 -34.18
C PRO A 4 18.13 1.19 -33.99
N ALA A 5 16.94 0.60 -33.87
CA ALA A 5 15.73 1.34 -33.55
C ALA A 5 15.95 2.11 -32.23
N PRO A 6 15.54 3.38 -32.13
CA PRO A 6 15.61 4.09 -30.86
C PRO A 6 14.79 3.31 -29.84
N LEU A 7 15.43 2.90 -28.73
CA LEU A 7 14.74 2.40 -27.56
C LEU A 7 13.71 3.47 -27.19
N ALA A 8 12.42 3.16 -27.36
CA ALA A 8 11.36 4.05 -26.90
C ALA A 8 11.67 4.40 -25.44
N GLU A 9 11.72 5.69 -25.11
CA GLU A 9 11.86 6.16 -23.74
C GLU A 9 10.62 5.69 -22.95
N ALA A 10 10.65 4.44 -22.49
CA ALA A 10 9.68 3.92 -21.55
C ALA A 10 9.89 4.72 -20.27
N ARG A 11 9.13 5.81 -20.09
CA ARG A 11 9.08 6.52 -18.81
C ARG A 11 8.81 5.46 -17.74
N PRO A 12 9.66 5.36 -16.71
CA PRO A 12 9.40 4.41 -15.64
C PRO A 12 8.00 4.68 -15.09
N LEU A 13 7.17 3.63 -15.00
CA LEU A 13 5.82 3.71 -14.46
C LEU A 13 5.86 4.45 -13.11
N ALA A 14 4.95 5.42 -12.93
CA ALA A 14 4.87 6.20 -11.71
C ALA A 14 4.81 5.29 -10.48
N VAL A 15 5.62 5.61 -9.48
CA VAL A 15 5.79 4.81 -8.26
C VAL A 15 4.55 5.00 -7.37
N PRO A 16 3.85 3.92 -6.98
CA PRO A 16 2.76 4.02 -6.01
C PRO A 16 3.25 4.62 -4.69
N VAL A 17 2.51 5.59 -4.16
CA VAL A 17 2.75 6.15 -2.82
C VAL A 17 2.41 5.09 -1.78
N GLY A 18 3.46 4.42 -1.28
CA GLY A 18 3.38 3.33 -0.31
C GLY A 18 4.75 2.70 -0.08
N HIS A 19 4.78 1.43 0.35
CA HIS A 19 6.02 0.74 0.74
C HIS A 19 7.15 0.81 -0.31
N ARG A 20 6.81 0.80 -1.61
CA ARG A 20 7.81 0.94 -2.67
C ARG A 20 8.50 2.31 -2.64
N LEU A 21 7.74 3.39 -2.48
CA LEU A 21 8.28 4.74 -2.39
C LEU A 21 9.09 4.94 -1.12
N GLU A 22 8.65 4.38 0.02
CA GLU A 22 9.42 4.40 1.28
C GLU A 22 10.82 3.81 1.10
N ARG A 23 10.92 2.66 0.45
CA ARG A 23 12.21 2.01 0.18
C ARG A 23 13.11 2.87 -0.69
N VAL A 24 12.55 3.54 -1.70
CA VAL A 24 13.31 4.45 -2.58
C VAL A 24 13.78 5.69 -1.82
N LEU A 25 12.91 6.32 -1.03
CA LEU A 25 13.27 7.47 -0.18
C LEU A 25 14.34 7.10 0.86
N THR A 26 14.22 5.92 1.45
CA THR A 26 15.21 5.39 2.41
C THR A 26 16.57 5.16 1.73
N LEU A 27 16.57 4.66 0.49
CA LEU A 27 17.79 4.53 -0.30
C LEU A 27 18.39 5.90 -0.63
N ALA A 28 17.56 6.86 -1.03
CA ALA A 28 18.00 8.22 -1.34
C ALA A 28 18.63 8.91 -0.12
N TYR A 29 18.05 8.72 1.06
CA TYR A 29 18.62 9.18 2.34
C TYR A 29 20.01 8.61 2.59
N ARG A 30 20.16 7.28 2.49
CA ARG A 30 21.46 6.60 2.65
C ARG A 30 22.50 7.07 1.62
N ALA A 31 22.06 7.31 0.39
CA ALA A 31 22.91 7.79 -0.70
C ALA A 31 23.16 9.31 -0.68
N ARG A 32 22.61 10.03 0.31
CA ARG A 32 22.69 11.50 0.44
C ARG A 32 22.24 12.24 -0.82
N ARG A 33 21.20 11.72 -1.49
CA ARG A 33 20.65 12.32 -2.72
C ARG A 33 19.42 13.17 -2.43
N ALA A 34 19.39 14.37 -3.01
CA ALA A 34 18.19 15.19 -3.06
C ALA A 34 17.16 14.57 -4.01
N VAL A 35 15.89 14.61 -3.61
CA VAL A 35 14.78 13.95 -4.32
C VAL A 35 13.79 14.99 -4.82
N LEU A 36 13.27 14.78 -6.02
CA LEU A 36 12.15 15.54 -6.58
C LEU A 36 10.97 14.58 -6.79
N LEU A 37 9.93 14.71 -5.97
CA LEU A 37 8.70 13.93 -6.05
C LEU A 37 7.66 14.65 -6.91
N GLU A 38 7.31 14.07 -8.05
CA GLU A 38 6.34 14.63 -9.00
C GLU A 38 5.04 13.83 -8.96
N GLY A 39 3.92 14.47 -8.57
CA GLY A 39 2.61 13.84 -8.62
C GLY A 39 1.50 14.76 -8.13
N PRO A 40 0.22 14.41 -8.35
CA PRO A 40 -0.92 15.25 -7.97
C PRO A 40 -0.94 15.65 -6.49
N THR A 41 -1.62 16.74 -6.16
CA THR A 41 -1.81 17.14 -4.76
C THR A 41 -2.73 16.16 -4.02
N GLY A 42 -2.58 16.07 -2.69
CA GLY A 42 -3.47 15.24 -1.87
C GLY A 42 -3.30 13.71 -1.98
N ILE A 43 -2.24 13.21 -2.63
CA ILE A 43 -1.98 11.75 -2.79
C ILE A 43 -1.12 11.13 -1.67
N GLY A 44 -0.72 11.89 -0.65
CA GLY A 44 0.06 11.36 0.48
C GLY A 44 1.59 11.54 0.41
N LYS A 45 2.10 12.47 -0.41
CA LYS A 45 3.56 12.64 -0.64
C LYS A 45 4.33 13.07 0.62
N SER A 46 3.68 13.80 1.52
CA SER A 46 4.34 14.44 2.66
C SER A 46 4.26 13.52 3.87
N GLU A 47 3.12 12.85 4.02
CA GLU A 47 2.87 11.78 4.97
C GLU A 47 3.85 10.62 4.78
N ILE A 48 4.16 10.25 3.53
CA ILE A 48 5.13 9.19 3.29
C ILE A 48 6.57 9.59 3.62
N VAL A 49 6.95 10.86 3.40
CA VAL A 49 8.26 11.38 3.81
C VAL A 49 8.38 11.38 5.34
N ALA A 50 7.35 11.84 6.05
CA ALA A 50 7.30 11.82 7.50
C ALA A 50 7.44 10.40 8.06
N ARG A 51 6.74 9.43 7.47
CA ARG A 51 6.81 8.02 7.87
C ARG A 51 8.19 7.40 7.64
N VAL A 52 8.88 7.76 6.55
CA VAL A 52 10.28 7.34 6.32
C VAL A 52 11.21 7.94 7.39
N ALA A 53 11.05 9.22 7.72
CA ALA A 53 11.84 9.86 8.76
C ALA A 53 11.63 9.17 10.13
N GLN A 54 10.38 8.87 10.48
CA GLN A 54 10.02 8.12 11.69
C GLN A 54 10.66 6.73 11.71
N ALA A 55 10.56 5.97 10.62
CA ALA A 55 11.14 4.62 10.52
C ALA A 55 12.67 4.61 10.64
N LEU A 56 13.33 5.72 10.28
CA LEU A 56 14.77 5.90 10.40
C LEU A 56 15.21 6.53 11.74
N GLY A 57 14.27 6.99 12.58
CA GLY A 57 14.58 7.70 13.81
C GLY A 57 15.26 9.05 13.57
N ILE A 58 14.93 9.75 12.48
CA ILE A 58 15.49 11.05 12.10
C ILE A 58 14.41 12.14 12.08
N GLY A 59 14.83 13.41 12.11
CA GLY A 59 13.91 14.54 12.07
C GLY A 59 13.25 14.77 10.71
N VAL A 60 12.17 15.54 10.70
CA VAL A 60 11.54 16.09 9.49
C VAL A 60 11.22 17.56 9.72
N THR A 61 11.61 18.40 8.76
CA THR A 61 11.21 19.81 8.69
C THR A 61 10.44 20.00 7.40
N VAL A 62 9.26 20.61 7.47
CA VAL A 62 8.40 20.85 6.31
C VAL A 62 8.29 22.35 6.06
N LEU A 63 8.51 22.75 4.82
CA LEU A 63 8.34 24.13 4.34
C LEU A 63 7.41 24.10 3.12
N ASP A 64 6.22 24.69 3.24
CA ASP A 64 5.35 24.92 2.10
C ASP A 64 5.77 26.19 1.38
N LEU A 65 6.49 26.02 0.28
CA LEU A 65 7.08 27.12 -0.47
C LEU A 65 6.04 28.04 -1.11
N SER A 66 4.80 27.56 -1.28
CA SER A 66 3.72 28.39 -1.84
C SER A 66 3.17 29.41 -0.84
N LEU A 67 3.50 29.25 0.44
CA LEU A 67 3.05 30.12 1.53
C LEU A 67 4.16 31.00 2.11
N LEU A 68 5.41 30.85 1.65
CA LEU A 68 6.55 31.57 2.21
C LEU A 68 6.78 32.92 1.55
N GLU A 69 7.24 33.88 2.36
CA GLU A 69 7.93 35.08 1.89
C GLU A 69 9.46 34.88 1.93
N PRO A 70 10.27 35.71 1.23
CA PRO A 70 11.72 35.53 1.19
C PRO A 70 12.40 35.42 2.57
N PRO A 71 12.02 36.23 3.58
CA PRO A 71 12.60 36.12 4.92
C PRO A 71 12.38 34.77 5.59
N ASP A 72 11.29 34.06 5.30
CA ASP A 72 10.93 32.80 5.94
C ASP A 72 11.83 31.63 5.50
N LEU A 73 12.47 31.76 4.33
CA LEU A 73 13.40 30.77 3.79
C LEU A 73 14.86 31.25 3.87
N VAL A 74 15.11 32.49 3.48
CA VAL A 74 16.46 33.05 3.28
C VAL A 74 16.99 33.73 4.54
N GLY A 75 16.09 34.18 5.42
CA GLY A 75 16.41 34.95 6.62
C GLY A 75 16.37 36.45 6.40
N LEU A 76 16.40 37.19 7.52
CA LEU A 76 16.39 38.65 7.51
C LEU A 76 17.81 39.21 7.44
N PRO A 77 18.09 40.22 6.58
CA PRO A 77 19.38 40.87 6.56
C PRO A 77 19.61 41.66 7.85
N VAL A 78 20.75 41.43 8.49
CA VAL A 78 21.21 42.13 9.69
C VAL A 78 22.62 42.64 9.47
N VAL A 79 22.92 43.84 9.95
CA VAL A 79 24.26 44.41 9.84
C VAL A 79 25.08 43.98 11.05
N ARG A 80 26.22 43.33 10.83
CA ARG A 80 27.23 43.02 11.86
C ARG A 80 28.60 43.41 11.32
N ASP A 81 29.37 44.15 12.12
CA ASP A 81 30.72 44.62 11.76
C ASP A 81 30.80 45.32 10.38
N GLY A 82 29.76 46.09 10.04
CA GLY A 82 29.65 46.82 8.77
C GLY A 82 29.37 45.94 7.55
N ARG A 83 29.04 44.65 7.73
CA ARG A 83 28.69 43.69 6.68
C ARG A 83 27.28 43.15 6.84
N THR A 84 26.64 42.82 5.73
CA THR A 84 25.32 42.17 5.72
C THR A 84 25.47 40.68 6.03
N HIS A 85 24.82 40.25 7.10
CA HIS A 85 24.63 38.85 7.47
C HIS A 85 23.14 38.51 7.36
N TYR A 86 22.81 37.23 7.28
CA TYR A 86 21.41 36.78 7.24
C TYR A 86 21.07 36.06 8.54
N ALA A 87 20.09 36.59 9.28
CA ALA A 87 19.54 35.95 10.46
C ALA A 87 18.64 34.78 10.03
N LEU A 88 19.10 33.56 10.30
CA LEU A 88 18.47 32.35 9.80
C LEU A 88 17.11 32.08 10.48
N PRO A 89 16.09 31.67 9.71
CA PRO A 89 14.84 31.18 10.25
C PRO A 89 15.08 29.97 11.18
N ASN A 90 14.44 29.97 12.35
CA ASN A 90 14.56 28.87 13.33
C ASN A 90 14.05 27.52 12.83
N VAL A 91 13.22 27.52 11.78
CA VAL A 91 12.68 26.33 11.12
C VAL A 91 13.77 25.55 10.38
N LEU A 92 14.85 26.21 9.95
CA LEU A 92 15.98 25.55 9.31
C LEU A 92 16.83 24.80 10.35
N PRO A 93 17.20 23.54 10.07
CA PRO A 93 17.93 22.72 11.03
C PRO A 93 19.39 23.18 11.21
N SER A 94 19.83 23.27 12.47
CA SER A 94 21.20 23.65 12.84
C SER A 94 22.13 22.46 13.13
N GLY A 95 21.58 21.24 13.23
CA GLY A 95 22.36 20.03 13.51
C GLY A 95 21.55 18.74 13.35
N GLY A 96 22.15 17.61 13.71
CA GLY A 96 21.50 16.30 13.69
C GLY A 96 21.28 15.71 12.30
N ALA A 97 20.24 14.90 12.16
CA ALA A 97 19.89 14.17 10.95
C ALA A 97 18.39 14.27 10.66
N GLY A 98 18.02 14.39 9.39
CA GLY A 98 16.62 14.52 9.01
C GLY A 98 16.34 14.67 7.52
N ILE A 99 15.09 14.97 7.20
CA ILE A 99 14.65 15.32 5.85
C ILE A 99 14.07 16.74 5.88
N LEU A 100 14.61 17.62 5.06
CA LEU A 100 14.01 18.92 4.78
C LEU A 100 13.08 18.77 3.57
N LEU A 101 11.76 18.80 3.82
CA LEU A 101 10.72 18.70 2.83
C LEU A 101 10.33 20.09 2.34
N LEU A 102 10.51 20.34 1.04
CA LEU A 102 10.15 21.58 0.35
C LEU A 102 8.90 21.30 -0.49
N GLU A 103 7.74 21.68 0.01
CA GLU A 103 6.47 21.42 -0.68
C GLU A 103 6.16 22.47 -1.75
N GLU A 104 5.46 22.03 -2.80
CA GLU A 104 4.87 22.91 -3.81
C GLU A 104 5.91 23.80 -4.54
N LEU A 105 7.11 23.26 -4.78
CA LEU A 105 8.26 23.99 -5.34
C LEU A 105 7.96 24.67 -6.68
N ASN A 106 7.12 24.06 -7.52
CA ASN A 106 6.75 24.64 -8.81
C ASN A 106 5.48 25.48 -8.78
N ARG A 107 4.84 25.65 -7.61
CA ARG A 107 3.77 26.64 -7.39
C ARG A 107 4.26 27.90 -6.66
N ALA A 108 5.39 27.79 -5.98
CA ALA A 108 6.02 28.93 -5.32
C ALA A 108 6.39 30.04 -6.32
N GLU A 109 6.38 31.28 -5.82
CA GLU A 109 6.83 32.44 -6.58
C GLU A 109 8.32 32.30 -6.97
N ARG A 110 8.71 32.87 -8.12
CA ARG A 110 10.07 32.67 -8.67
C ARG A 110 11.18 33.07 -7.69
N TYR A 111 10.94 34.10 -6.88
CA TYR A 111 11.90 34.60 -5.90
C TYR A 111 12.05 33.68 -4.68
N ILE A 112 11.09 32.78 -4.40
CA ILE A 112 11.22 31.70 -3.41
C ILE A 112 11.81 30.45 -4.07
N GLN A 113 11.42 30.18 -5.32
CA GLN A 113 11.85 28.99 -6.04
C GLN A 113 13.37 28.95 -6.24
N GLN A 114 14.01 30.08 -6.55
CA GLN A 114 15.46 30.16 -6.75
C GLN A 114 16.27 29.78 -5.50
N PRO A 115 16.06 30.40 -4.33
CA PRO A 115 16.75 29.99 -3.11
C PRO A 115 16.40 28.55 -2.71
N ALA A 116 15.16 28.11 -2.88
CA ALA A 116 14.78 26.71 -2.62
C ALA A 116 15.57 25.71 -3.50
N LEU A 117 15.74 26.01 -4.79
CA LEU A 117 16.57 25.20 -5.70
C LEU A 117 18.05 25.24 -5.33
N GLN A 118 18.56 26.37 -4.86
CA GLN A 118 19.92 26.49 -4.35
C GLN A 118 20.11 25.60 -3.10
N LEU A 119 19.18 25.65 -2.16
CA LEU A 119 19.20 24.80 -0.97
C LEU A 119 19.08 23.31 -1.34
N LEU A 120 18.21 22.97 -2.28
CA LEU A 120 18.02 21.60 -2.77
C LEU A 120 19.26 21.03 -3.46
N SER A 121 20.01 21.85 -4.20
CA SER A 121 21.16 21.41 -5.01
C SER A 121 22.51 21.59 -4.31
N ALA A 122 22.79 22.80 -3.82
CA ALA A 122 24.06 23.17 -3.20
C ALA A 122 24.06 23.01 -1.68
N ARG A 123 22.90 22.71 -1.06
CA ARG A 123 22.74 22.57 0.40
C ARG A 123 23.10 23.84 1.18
N ARG A 124 23.01 25.01 0.54
CA ARG A 124 23.44 26.29 1.13
C ARG A 124 22.47 27.42 0.79
N LEU A 125 22.34 28.36 1.72
CA LEU A 125 21.69 29.66 1.54
C LEU A 125 22.57 30.72 2.20
N HIS A 126 23.16 31.62 1.41
CA HIS A 126 24.16 32.56 1.91
C HIS A 126 25.26 31.87 2.75
N GLU A 127 25.33 32.17 4.05
CA GLU A 127 26.29 31.61 5.01
C GLU A 127 25.82 30.26 5.61
N TYR A 128 24.54 29.93 5.47
CA TYR A 128 23.97 28.69 5.99
C TYR A 128 24.32 27.49 5.11
N GLU A 129 24.63 26.38 5.77
CA GLU A 129 24.81 25.08 5.17
C GLU A 129 23.96 24.04 5.89
N LEU A 130 23.20 23.27 5.11
CA LEU A 130 22.33 22.23 5.63
C LEU A 130 23.18 21.12 6.28
N PRO A 131 22.93 20.75 7.55
CA PRO A 131 23.80 19.81 8.26
C PRO A 131 23.94 18.47 7.53
N PRO A 132 25.13 17.82 7.56
CA PRO A 132 25.44 16.66 6.71
C PRO A 132 24.52 15.45 6.92
N GLY A 133 23.89 15.34 8.10
CA GLY A 133 22.91 14.31 8.42
C GLY A 133 21.55 14.49 7.72
N TRP A 134 21.33 15.63 7.05
CA TRP A 134 20.08 15.98 6.38
C TRP A 134 20.14 15.78 4.87
N ILE A 135 18.99 15.46 4.26
CA ILE A 135 18.78 15.57 2.81
C ILE A 135 17.58 16.46 2.51
N CYS A 136 17.49 16.97 1.28
CA CYS A 136 16.32 17.70 0.82
C CYS A 136 15.42 16.79 -0.03
N VAL A 137 14.12 16.88 0.19
CA VAL A 137 13.09 16.30 -0.68
C VAL A 137 12.19 17.45 -1.12
N ALA A 138 11.97 17.62 -2.42
CA ALA A 138 11.04 18.62 -2.94
C ALA A 138 9.83 17.93 -3.57
N THR A 139 8.65 18.52 -3.43
CA THR A 139 7.45 18.07 -4.13
C THR A 139 7.07 19.05 -5.23
N ILE A 140 6.62 18.51 -6.37
CA ILE A 140 6.10 19.29 -7.49
C ILE A 140 4.81 18.66 -8.01
N ASN A 141 3.92 19.50 -8.51
CA ASN A 141 2.72 19.04 -9.20
C ASN A 141 2.99 18.86 -10.70
N PRO A 142 2.33 17.88 -11.35
CA PRO A 142 2.49 17.64 -12.78
C PRO A 142 2.03 18.84 -13.60
N GLN A 143 2.64 19.04 -14.77
CA GLN A 143 2.24 20.06 -15.74
C GLN A 143 1.01 19.59 -16.53
N THR A 144 -0.16 19.61 -15.90
CA THR A 144 -1.45 19.40 -16.55
C THR A 144 -2.28 20.69 -16.50
N SER A 145 -3.35 20.77 -17.29
CA SER A 145 -4.24 21.95 -17.34
C SER A 145 -4.90 22.31 -16.00
N GLU A 146 -4.86 21.40 -15.02
CA GLU A 146 -5.48 21.56 -13.70
C GLU A 146 -4.58 22.32 -12.71
N TYR A 147 -3.28 22.46 -12.98
CA TYR A 147 -2.34 23.07 -12.06
C TYR A 147 -1.68 24.32 -12.66
N GLN A 148 -1.74 25.44 -11.94
CA GLN A 148 -0.91 26.60 -12.22
C GLN A 148 0.49 26.36 -11.66
N VAL A 149 1.42 25.98 -12.55
CA VAL A 149 2.80 25.64 -12.18
C VAL A 149 3.81 26.34 -13.07
N THR A 150 4.94 26.72 -12.49
CA THR A 150 6.12 27.18 -13.22
C THR A 150 6.98 25.98 -13.60
N THR A 151 7.14 25.75 -14.91
CA THR A 151 7.97 24.65 -15.43
C THR A 151 9.42 24.80 -14.99
N LEU A 152 9.91 23.81 -14.23
CA LEU A 152 11.34 23.63 -13.96
C LEU A 152 12.04 23.10 -15.23
N ASP A 153 13.13 23.74 -15.64
CA ASP A 153 13.87 23.30 -16.82
C ASP A 153 14.55 21.93 -16.61
N LYS A 154 14.86 21.27 -17.73
CA LYS A 154 15.42 19.92 -17.74
C LYS A 154 16.80 19.84 -17.06
N ALA A 155 17.61 20.89 -17.16
CA ALA A 155 18.96 20.90 -16.59
C ALA A 155 18.92 21.03 -15.06
N LEU A 156 17.98 21.81 -14.51
CA LEU A 156 17.71 21.85 -13.08
C LEU A 156 17.22 20.50 -12.57
N ARG A 157 16.19 19.93 -13.22
CA ARG A 157 15.62 18.63 -12.84
C ARG A 157 16.67 17.51 -12.83
N ALA A 158 17.63 17.52 -13.76
CA ALA A 158 18.67 16.52 -13.88
C ALA A 158 19.63 16.43 -12.67
N ARG A 159 19.64 17.44 -11.79
CA ARG A 159 20.47 17.45 -10.58
C ARG A 159 19.91 16.59 -9.43
N PHE A 160 18.68 16.12 -9.56
CA PHE A 160 17.93 15.46 -8.49
C PHE A 160 17.54 14.03 -8.88
N LEU A 161 17.33 13.18 -7.86
CA LEU A 161 16.64 11.91 -8.06
C LEU A 161 15.15 12.20 -8.32
N GLN A 162 14.74 12.13 -9.58
CA GLN A 162 13.37 12.39 -9.99
C GLN A 162 12.52 11.14 -9.85
N ILE A 163 11.39 11.26 -9.15
CA ILE A 163 10.45 10.16 -8.94
C ILE A 163 9.05 10.67 -9.24
N SER A 164 8.47 10.20 -10.34
CA SER A 164 7.04 10.38 -10.58
C SER A 164 6.26 9.42 -9.69
N VAL A 165 5.24 9.92 -9.00
CA VAL A 165 4.45 9.18 -8.01
C VAL A 165 2.96 9.24 -8.35
N ARG A 166 2.23 8.20 -7.94
CA ARG A 166 0.77 8.06 -8.15
C ARG A 166 0.12 7.53 -6.87
N PRO A 167 -1.19 7.75 -6.66
CA PRO A 167 -1.90 7.11 -5.57
C PRO A 167 -1.78 5.58 -5.66
N ASP A 168 -1.79 4.94 -4.49
CA ASP A 168 -1.80 3.49 -4.35
C ASP A 168 -3.08 3.09 -3.62
N ARG A 169 -4.02 2.49 -4.35
CA ARG A 169 -5.32 2.08 -3.81
C ARG A 169 -5.16 1.11 -2.65
N ALA A 170 -4.26 0.14 -2.78
CA ALA A 170 -4.05 -0.88 -1.75
C ALA A 170 -3.46 -0.26 -0.47
N ALA A 171 -2.44 0.59 -0.58
CA ALA A 171 -1.86 1.27 0.58
C ALA A 171 -2.85 2.29 1.19
N TRP A 172 -3.63 2.99 0.36
CA TRP A 172 -4.62 3.93 0.85
C TRP A 172 -5.79 3.24 1.54
N LEU A 173 -6.33 2.14 1.01
CA LEU A 173 -7.31 1.31 1.71
C LEU A 173 -6.70 0.74 3.01
N ALA A 174 -5.46 0.26 2.93
CA ALA A 174 -4.52 0.04 4.04
C ALA A 174 -4.69 1.04 5.18
N TRP A 175 -4.45 2.29 4.86
CA TRP A 175 -4.52 3.41 5.80
C TRP A 175 -5.97 3.77 6.20
N ALA A 176 -6.89 3.83 5.23
CA ALA A 176 -8.24 4.34 5.38
C ALA A 176 -9.03 3.55 6.42
N GLN A 177 -9.02 2.21 6.34
CA GLN A 177 -9.74 1.44 7.36
C GLN A 177 -9.02 1.47 8.72
N GLY A 178 -7.70 1.65 8.76
CA GLY A 178 -6.94 1.75 10.02
C GLY A 178 -7.16 3.09 10.73
N ARG A 179 -7.54 4.12 9.97
CA ARG A 179 -7.98 5.43 10.48
C ARG A 179 -9.48 5.45 10.79
N GLY A 180 -10.22 4.39 10.46
CA GLY A 180 -11.66 4.32 10.67
C GLY A 180 -12.47 5.21 9.73
N LEU A 181 -12.05 5.36 8.46
CA LEU A 181 -12.86 6.05 7.46
C LEU A 181 -14.22 5.37 7.28
N HIS A 182 -15.20 6.13 6.78
CA HIS A 182 -16.59 5.73 6.67
C HIS A 182 -16.73 4.43 5.84
N PRO A 183 -17.47 3.41 6.33
CA PRO A 183 -17.55 2.09 5.68
C PRO A 183 -18.00 2.14 4.23
N GLY A 184 -18.91 3.05 3.88
CA GLY A 184 -19.37 3.23 2.50
C GLY A 184 -18.24 3.65 1.54
N ILE A 185 -17.31 4.49 2.00
CA ILE A 185 -16.17 4.94 1.18
C ILE A 185 -15.17 3.79 1.00
N ILE A 186 -14.91 3.04 2.07
CA ILE A 186 -14.04 1.86 2.02
C ILE A 186 -14.59 0.83 1.03
N ALA A 187 -15.88 0.50 1.12
CA ALA A 187 -16.52 -0.48 0.23
C ALA A 187 -16.49 -0.02 -1.23
N LEU A 188 -16.73 1.28 -1.47
CA LEU A 188 -16.66 1.87 -2.79
C LEU A 188 -15.24 1.77 -3.37
N ALA A 189 -14.22 2.07 -2.56
CA ALA A 189 -12.84 1.99 -2.99
C ALA A 189 -12.32 0.56 -3.19
N GLN A 190 -12.86 -0.43 -2.48
CA GLN A 190 -12.54 -1.85 -2.70
C GLN A 190 -13.08 -2.34 -4.04
N THR A 191 -14.25 -1.85 -4.45
CA THR A 191 -14.94 -2.29 -5.66
C THR A 191 -14.51 -1.52 -6.92
N HIS A 192 -13.91 -0.34 -6.77
CA HIS A 192 -13.55 0.52 -7.90
C HIS A 192 -12.05 0.82 -7.97
N GLU A 193 -11.36 0.25 -8.96
CA GLU A 193 -9.91 0.31 -9.02
C GLU A 193 -9.34 1.72 -9.24
N ARG A 194 -10.08 2.57 -9.95
CA ARG A 194 -9.65 3.92 -10.40
C ARG A 194 -10.12 5.04 -9.48
N ILE A 195 -10.76 4.72 -8.36
CA ILE A 195 -11.37 5.70 -7.46
C ILE A 195 -10.40 6.81 -7.01
N LEU A 196 -9.11 6.48 -6.84
CA LEU A 196 -8.08 7.42 -6.42
C LEU A 196 -7.40 8.16 -7.59
N ASP A 197 -7.57 7.66 -8.81
CA ASP A 197 -7.14 8.36 -10.02
C ASP A 197 -8.14 9.49 -10.35
N ASP A 198 -9.43 9.24 -10.11
CA ASP A 198 -10.52 10.19 -10.39
C ASP A 198 -10.66 11.24 -9.29
N VAL A 199 -10.49 10.84 -8.03
CA VAL A 199 -10.64 11.71 -6.85
C VAL A 199 -9.46 11.48 -5.89
N PRO A 200 -8.71 12.53 -5.49
CA PRO A 200 -7.56 12.36 -4.61
C PRO A 200 -7.91 11.73 -3.25
N PRO A 201 -7.02 10.90 -2.68
CA PRO A 201 -7.13 10.33 -1.32
C PRO A 201 -7.65 11.30 -0.25
N ARG A 202 -7.13 12.53 -0.25
CA ARG A 202 -7.51 13.58 0.70
C ARG A 202 -9.00 13.94 0.63
N THR A 203 -9.56 14.02 -0.58
CA THR A 203 -10.98 14.35 -0.78
C THR A 203 -11.87 13.28 -0.19
N TRP A 204 -11.52 11.99 -0.35
CA TRP A 204 -12.24 10.89 0.29
C TRP A 204 -12.19 10.94 1.82
N THR A 205 -11.10 11.43 2.41
CA THR A 205 -11.03 11.69 3.86
C THR A 205 -12.04 12.75 4.27
N TYR A 206 -12.14 13.87 3.55
CA TYR A 206 -13.14 14.90 3.85
C TYR A 206 -14.58 14.41 3.67
N THR A 207 -14.84 13.63 2.62
CA THR A 207 -16.14 12.98 2.43
C THR A 207 -16.46 12.03 3.58
N SER A 208 -15.46 11.30 4.09
CA SER A 208 -15.64 10.42 5.25
C SER A 208 -16.04 11.20 6.50
N GLU A 209 -15.33 12.27 6.81
CA GLU A 209 -15.61 13.13 7.97
C GLU A 209 -17.03 13.72 7.88
N LEU A 210 -17.42 14.17 6.69
CA LEU A 210 -18.77 14.68 6.44
C LEU A 210 -19.84 13.60 6.67
N LEU A 211 -19.68 12.40 6.11
CA LEU A 211 -20.62 11.29 6.31
C LEU A 211 -20.73 10.87 7.77
N SER A 212 -19.60 10.86 8.49
CA SER A 212 -19.56 10.53 9.91
C SER A 212 -20.21 11.60 10.81
N ALA A 213 -20.40 12.82 10.32
CA ALA A 213 -21.02 13.92 11.06
C ALA A 213 -22.56 13.98 10.89
N LEU A 214 -23.12 13.24 9.94
CA LEU A 214 -24.56 13.26 9.66
C LEU A 214 -25.38 12.63 10.78
N SER A 215 -26.51 13.26 11.13
CA SER A 215 -27.54 12.63 11.96
C SER A 215 -28.27 11.52 11.19
N PRO A 216 -28.94 10.59 11.88
CA PRO A 216 -29.75 9.55 11.24
C PRO A 216 -30.82 10.12 10.30
N GLU A 217 -31.45 11.23 10.67
CA GLU A 217 -32.48 11.90 9.85
C GLU A 217 -31.88 12.50 8.57
N GLU A 218 -30.74 13.19 8.68
CA GLU A 218 -30.02 13.76 7.53
C GLU A 218 -29.48 12.69 6.59
N LEU A 219 -29.12 11.52 7.13
CA LEU A 219 -28.70 10.38 6.33
C LEU A 219 -29.83 9.91 5.40
N GLU A 220 -31.09 9.98 5.83
CA GLU A 220 -32.28 9.64 5.02
C GLU A 220 -32.63 10.70 3.97
N ASP A 221 -32.12 11.93 4.11
CA ASP A 221 -32.35 12.99 3.14
C ASP A 221 -31.39 12.87 1.93
N GLY A 222 -31.86 12.17 0.90
CA GLY A 222 -31.11 12.00 -0.34
C GLY A 222 -30.83 13.29 -1.11
N ALA A 223 -31.60 14.38 -0.91
CA ALA A 223 -31.31 15.67 -1.55
C ALA A 223 -30.15 16.35 -0.83
N LEU A 224 -30.20 16.41 0.50
CA LEU A 224 -29.12 16.93 1.34
C LEU A 224 -27.81 16.19 1.07
N LEU A 225 -27.84 14.85 0.99
CA LEU A 225 -26.66 14.04 0.68
C LEU A 225 -26.04 14.41 -0.67
N ARG A 226 -26.85 14.62 -1.71
CA ARG A 226 -26.34 14.99 -3.04
C ARG A 226 -25.69 16.36 -3.01
N ASP A 227 -26.32 17.33 -2.37
CA ASP A 227 -25.81 18.69 -2.29
C ASP A 227 -24.52 18.75 -1.47
N ALA A 228 -24.48 18.04 -0.33
CA ALA A 228 -23.33 18.02 0.56
C ALA A 228 -22.14 17.25 -0.05
N LEU A 229 -22.37 16.06 -0.59
CA LEU A 229 -21.30 15.22 -1.18
C LEU A 229 -20.84 15.75 -2.53
N GLY A 230 -21.74 16.36 -3.32
CA GLY A 230 -21.43 16.95 -4.62
C GLY A 230 -20.43 18.11 -4.56
N GLY A 231 -20.27 18.74 -3.40
CA GLY A 231 -19.21 19.73 -3.17
C GLY A 231 -17.79 19.16 -3.18
N TYR A 232 -17.64 17.86 -2.91
CA TYR A 232 -16.34 17.16 -2.90
C TYR A 232 -16.19 16.19 -4.06
N LEU A 233 -17.27 15.54 -4.49
CA LEU A 233 -17.23 14.39 -5.38
C LEU A 233 -17.95 14.65 -6.71
N PRO A 234 -17.43 14.12 -7.83
CA PRO A 234 -18.19 14.00 -9.07
C PRO A 234 -19.53 13.28 -8.87
N ALA A 235 -20.57 13.68 -9.61
CA ALA A 235 -21.92 13.15 -9.47
C ALA A 235 -22.00 11.61 -9.53
N ALA A 236 -21.20 10.97 -10.39
CA ALA A 236 -21.15 9.52 -10.47
C ALA A 236 -20.73 8.85 -9.14
N TRP A 237 -19.77 9.45 -8.43
CA TRP A 237 -19.31 8.95 -7.14
C TRP A 237 -20.30 9.23 -6.02
N VAL A 238 -21.00 10.37 -6.08
CA VAL A 238 -22.10 10.70 -5.15
C VAL A 238 -23.20 9.64 -5.22
N GLU A 239 -23.69 9.34 -6.44
CA GLU A 239 -24.76 8.35 -6.61
C GLU A 239 -24.30 6.92 -6.24
N ALA A 240 -23.05 6.55 -6.56
CA ALA A 240 -22.50 5.27 -6.15
C ALA A 240 -22.41 5.14 -4.62
N LEU A 241 -22.07 6.24 -3.93
CA LEU A 241 -22.05 6.26 -2.47
C LEU A 241 -23.46 6.13 -1.91
N ILE A 242 -24.41 6.98 -2.34
CA ILE A 242 -25.80 6.97 -1.86
C ILE A 242 -26.49 5.62 -2.10
N SER A 243 -26.29 5.01 -3.28
CA SER A 243 -26.85 3.69 -3.59
C SER A 243 -26.30 2.57 -2.69
N SER A 244 -25.09 2.74 -2.14
CA SER A 244 -24.48 1.81 -1.19
C SER A 244 -24.95 2.01 0.27
N LYS A 245 -25.86 2.97 0.54
CA LYS A 245 -26.26 3.36 1.90
C LYS A 245 -26.71 2.21 2.80
N GLY A 246 -27.41 1.22 2.25
CA GLY A 246 -27.83 0.02 2.99
C GLY A 246 -26.67 -0.80 3.59
N SER A 247 -25.44 -0.56 3.14
CA SER A 247 -24.21 -1.21 3.62
C SER A 247 -23.36 -0.37 4.59
N TRP A 248 -23.75 0.89 4.84
CA TRP A 248 -22.94 1.85 5.61
C TRP A 248 -22.88 1.52 7.10
N GLY A 249 -23.98 1.00 7.66
CA GLY A 249 -24.02 0.58 9.06
C GLY A 249 -23.16 -0.66 9.26
N SER A 250 -22.12 -0.56 10.10
CA SER A 250 -21.57 -1.78 10.68
C SER A 250 -22.47 -2.27 11.79
N ARG A 251 -22.94 -3.51 11.71
CA ARG A 251 -23.64 -4.16 12.85
C ARG A 251 -22.66 -4.68 13.90
N LEU A 252 -21.35 -4.56 13.63
CA LEU A 252 -20.26 -5.00 14.49
C LEU A 252 -19.86 -3.86 15.41
N SER A 253 -19.57 -4.17 16.68
CA SER A 253 -19.17 -3.15 17.65
C SER A 253 -17.65 -2.90 17.71
N PHE A 254 -16.91 -3.53 16.79
CA PHE A 254 -15.45 -3.52 16.73
C PHE A 254 -14.92 -3.38 15.30
N ASP A 255 -13.65 -3.00 15.17
CA ASP A 255 -12.91 -3.04 13.91
C ASP A 255 -12.55 -4.49 13.54
N ILE A 256 -12.98 -4.94 12.37
CA ILE A 256 -12.69 -6.29 11.84
C ILE A 256 -11.18 -6.57 11.71
N ARG A 257 -10.34 -5.55 11.56
CA ARG A 257 -8.88 -5.73 11.44
C ARG A 257 -8.23 -6.22 12.72
N ASP A 258 -8.81 -5.86 13.86
CA ASP A 258 -8.34 -6.36 15.14
C ASP A 258 -8.49 -7.88 15.22
N LEU A 259 -9.41 -8.47 14.44
CA LEU A 259 -9.52 -9.93 14.31
C LEU A 259 -8.29 -10.57 13.64
N LEU A 260 -7.56 -9.83 12.81
CA LEU A 260 -6.43 -10.37 12.02
C LEU A 260 -5.09 -10.28 12.75
N SER A 261 -4.97 -9.44 13.77
CA SER A 261 -3.72 -9.22 14.52
C SER A 261 -3.83 -9.37 16.04
N LYS A 262 -5.01 -9.14 16.61
CA LYS A 262 -5.24 -9.12 18.07
C LYS A 262 -6.15 -10.24 18.57
N TYR A 263 -6.74 -11.04 17.68
CA TYR A 263 -7.64 -12.12 18.07
C TYR A 263 -6.88 -13.26 18.75
N THR A 264 -7.34 -13.60 19.95
CA THR A 264 -6.95 -14.79 20.70
C THR A 264 -8.20 -15.44 21.29
N PRO A 265 -8.19 -16.75 21.61
CA PRO A 265 -9.35 -17.45 22.16
C PRO A 265 -9.99 -16.77 23.39
N ASP A 266 -9.18 -16.10 24.22
CA ASP A 266 -9.63 -15.43 25.44
C ASP A 266 -9.88 -13.91 25.27
N SER A 267 -9.71 -13.38 24.06
CA SER A 267 -9.84 -11.94 23.79
C SER A 267 -11.28 -11.45 23.94
N PRO A 268 -11.50 -10.14 24.22
CA PRO A 268 -12.84 -9.54 24.19
C PRO A 268 -13.57 -9.78 22.86
N LEU A 269 -12.83 -9.79 21.74
CA LEU A 269 -13.34 -10.06 20.40
C LEU A 269 -13.90 -11.49 20.29
N ALA A 270 -13.20 -12.48 20.86
CA ALA A 270 -13.67 -13.86 20.85
C ALA A 270 -14.96 -14.05 21.63
N LYS A 271 -15.08 -13.38 22.79
CA LYS A 271 -16.33 -13.36 23.57
C LYS A 271 -17.48 -12.75 22.78
N GLU A 272 -17.21 -11.72 21.98
CA GLU A 272 -18.24 -11.05 21.19
C GLU A 272 -18.72 -11.91 20.02
N ILE A 273 -17.81 -12.53 19.27
CA ILE A 273 -18.15 -13.47 18.19
C ILE A 273 -18.92 -14.68 18.74
N ALA A 274 -18.47 -15.24 19.87
CA ALA A 274 -19.19 -16.30 20.57
C ALA A 274 -20.60 -15.84 20.99
N GLY A 275 -20.75 -14.59 21.43
CA GLY A 275 -22.03 -13.96 21.74
C GLY A 275 -22.97 -13.87 20.52
N TYR A 276 -22.46 -13.48 19.36
CA TYR A 276 -23.27 -13.44 18.12
C TYR A 276 -23.79 -14.82 17.74
N ARG A 277 -22.94 -15.85 17.86
CA ARG A 277 -23.33 -17.23 17.61
C ARG A 277 -24.38 -17.73 18.60
N ALA A 278 -24.16 -17.50 19.90
CA ALA A 278 -25.07 -17.93 20.95
C ALA A 278 -26.46 -17.26 20.84
N GLN A 279 -26.50 -16.03 20.33
CA GLN A 279 -27.73 -15.25 20.16
C GLN A 279 -28.37 -15.42 18.77
N GLY A 280 -27.81 -16.24 17.88
CA GLY A 280 -28.36 -16.45 16.53
C GLY A 280 -28.27 -15.22 15.61
N LYS A 281 -27.34 -14.30 15.86
CA LYS A 281 -27.13 -13.07 15.07
C LYS A 281 -26.34 -13.36 13.79
N THR A 282 -26.96 -14.10 12.88
CA THR A 282 -26.33 -14.57 11.64
C THR A 282 -25.95 -13.42 10.72
N ASP A 283 -26.76 -12.36 10.68
CA ASP A 283 -26.50 -11.11 9.95
C ASP A 283 -25.15 -10.47 10.30
N ARG A 284 -24.77 -10.47 11.58
CA ARG A 284 -23.47 -9.93 12.03
C ARG A 284 -22.31 -10.81 11.62
N LEU A 285 -22.47 -12.13 11.75
CA LEU A 285 -21.43 -13.08 11.33
C LEU A 285 -21.23 -13.02 9.81
N ASP A 286 -22.32 -12.91 9.04
CA ASP A 286 -22.26 -12.76 7.59
C ASP A 286 -21.60 -11.43 7.19
N GLU A 287 -21.92 -10.33 7.87
CA GLU A 287 -21.25 -9.04 7.66
C GLU A 287 -19.74 -9.13 7.95
N LEU A 288 -19.36 -9.75 9.07
CA LEU A 288 -17.97 -9.98 9.46
C LEU A 288 -17.22 -10.76 8.39
N VAL A 289 -17.77 -11.88 7.95
CA VAL A 289 -17.15 -12.78 6.97
C VAL A 289 -17.06 -12.10 5.61
N HIS A 290 -18.09 -11.35 5.21
CA HIS A 290 -18.08 -10.61 3.96
C HIS A 290 -16.99 -9.53 3.96
N ARG A 291 -16.92 -8.70 5.00
CA ARG A 291 -15.93 -7.61 5.07
C ARG A 291 -14.49 -8.14 5.20
N LEU A 292 -14.27 -9.16 6.03
CA LEU A 292 -12.97 -9.82 6.12
C LEU A 292 -12.60 -10.53 4.81
N GLY A 293 -13.54 -11.23 4.18
CA GLY A 293 -13.32 -11.91 2.91
C GLY A 293 -12.86 -10.94 1.82
N SER A 294 -13.56 -9.81 1.66
CA SER A 294 -13.19 -8.75 0.72
C SER A 294 -11.81 -8.16 1.04
N LEU A 295 -11.48 -7.93 2.31
CA LEU A 295 -10.16 -7.45 2.74
C LEU A 295 -9.04 -8.46 2.43
N LEU A 296 -9.27 -9.74 2.72
CA LEU A 296 -8.29 -10.80 2.57
C LEU A 296 -8.08 -11.22 1.12
N ALA A 297 -9.09 -11.08 0.27
CA ALA A 297 -8.99 -11.35 -1.17
C ALA A 297 -8.35 -10.17 -1.93
N GLY A 298 -8.47 -8.95 -1.41
CA GLY A 298 -7.97 -7.73 -2.03
C GLY A 298 -6.45 -7.53 -1.92
N PRO A 299 -5.86 -6.67 -2.77
CA PRO A 299 -4.42 -6.38 -2.74
C PRO A 299 -3.96 -5.70 -1.45
N GLU A 300 -4.87 -5.16 -0.65
CA GLU A 300 -4.64 -4.55 0.66
C GLU A 300 -4.06 -5.56 1.67
N ALA A 301 -4.42 -6.84 1.55
CA ALA A 301 -3.90 -7.90 2.40
C ALA A 301 -2.36 -7.94 2.37
N GLY A 302 -1.75 -7.75 1.20
CA GLY A 302 -0.29 -7.72 1.07
C GLY A 302 0.38 -6.60 1.86
N VAL A 303 -0.25 -5.42 1.93
CA VAL A 303 0.23 -4.29 2.74
C VAL A 303 0.14 -4.65 4.21
N LEU A 304 -1.01 -5.19 4.65
CA LEU A 304 -1.22 -5.62 6.03
C LEU A 304 -0.25 -6.73 6.44
N VAL A 305 0.06 -7.67 5.55
CA VAL A 305 1.09 -8.71 5.77
C VAL A 305 2.47 -8.08 5.94
N ALA A 306 2.85 -7.14 5.08
CA ALA A 306 4.15 -6.46 5.17
C ALA A 306 4.30 -5.65 6.48
N GLU A 307 3.22 -5.05 6.96
CA GLU A 307 3.15 -4.30 8.21
C GLU A 307 2.93 -5.19 9.45
N ARG A 308 2.89 -6.51 9.30
CA ARG A 308 2.62 -7.50 10.38
C ARG A 308 1.25 -7.30 11.07
N GLN A 309 0.28 -6.77 10.35
CA GLN A 309 -1.11 -6.58 10.79
C GLN A 309 -2.01 -7.79 10.46
N ILE A 310 -1.47 -8.82 9.82
CA ILE A 310 -2.10 -10.14 9.69
C ILE A 310 -1.15 -11.17 10.29
N THR A 311 -1.62 -11.94 11.27
CA THR A 311 -0.89 -13.07 11.82
C THR A 311 -1.66 -14.36 11.59
N LEU A 312 -0.95 -15.44 11.24
CA LEU A 312 -1.58 -16.75 11.06
C LEU A 312 -2.19 -17.26 12.37
N SER A 313 -1.60 -16.95 13.53
CA SER A 313 -2.15 -17.34 14.83
C SER A 313 -3.52 -16.71 15.12
N SER A 314 -3.68 -15.40 14.88
CA SER A 314 -4.97 -14.73 15.10
C SER A 314 -6.00 -15.17 14.08
N PHE A 315 -5.60 -15.30 12.82
CA PHE A 315 -6.49 -15.80 11.76
C PHE A 315 -6.97 -17.22 12.05
N GLU A 316 -6.08 -18.13 12.47
CA GLU A 316 -6.43 -19.51 12.80
C GLU A 316 -7.32 -19.62 14.05
N ALA A 317 -7.08 -18.79 15.07
CA ALA A 317 -7.95 -18.71 16.23
C ALA A 317 -9.36 -18.24 15.84
N LEU A 318 -9.48 -17.22 14.97
CA LEU A 318 -10.77 -16.77 14.44
C LEU A 318 -11.48 -17.89 13.66
N LEU A 319 -10.76 -18.58 12.79
CA LEU A 319 -11.33 -19.69 12.00
C LEU A 319 -11.87 -20.82 12.89
N ALA A 320 -11.26 -21.07 14.05
CA ALA A 320 -11.73 -22.08 15.00
C ALA A 320 -13.13 -21.76 15.54
N ASP A 321 -13.43 -20.47 15.76
CA ASP A 321 -14.68 -20.00 16.36
C ASP A 321 -15.82 -19.80 15.34
N LEU A 322 -15.49 -19.72 14.05
CA LEU A 322 -16.47 -19.54 12.97
C LEU A 322 -17.14 -20.86 12.52
N PRO A 323 -18.41 -20.80 12.06
CA PRO A 323 -19.08 -21.89 11.33
C PRO A 323 -18.27 -22.39 10.11
N GLY A 324 -18.51 -23.64 9.70
CA GLY A 324 -17.72 -24.31 8.66
C GLY A 324 -17.75 -23.60 7.30
N ASP A 325 -18.92 -23.14 6.86
CA ASP A 325 -19.10 -22.42 5.59
C ASP A 325 -18.44 -21.03 5.61
N GLN A 326 -18.56 -20.31 6.72
CA GLN A 326 -17.94 -19.00 6.93
C GLN A 326 -16.41 -19.12 7.01
N ARG A 327 -15.92 -20.16 7.70
CA ARG A 327 -14.50 -20.53 7.73
C ARG A 327 -13.96 -20.79 6.33
N GLU A 328 -14.66 -21.58 5.53
CA GLU A 328 -14.23 -21.91 4.17
C GLU A 328 -14.11 -20.67 3.28
N LYS A 329 -15.09 -19.74 3.34
CA LYS A 329 -15.04 -18.47 2.61
C LYS A 329 -13.79 -17.65 2.94
N LEU A 330 -13.44 -17.50 4.22
CA LEU A 330 -12.25 -16.75 4.62
C LEU A 330 -10.94 -17.46 4.25
N GLN A 331 -10.90 -18.79 4.39
CA GLN A 331 -9.75 -19.58 3.98
C GLN A 331 -9.50 -19.49 2.47
N GLU A 332 -10.56 -19.45 1.67
CA GLU A 332 -10.47 -19.27 0.22
C GLU A 332 -9.99 -17.86 -0.14
N ALA A 333 -10.59 -16.82 0.46
CA ALA A 333 -10.22 -15.43 0.24
C ALA A 333 -8.72 -15.18 0.50
N LEU A 334 -8.20 -15.61 1.66
CA LEU A 334 -6.77 -15.48 1.96
C LEU A 334 -5.91 -16.42 1.10
N GLY A 335 -6.35 -17.67 0.96
CA GLY A 335 -5.60 -18.72 0.28
C GLY A 335 -5.28 -18.44 -1.19
N GLN A 336 -6.19 -17.73 -1.87
CA GLN A 336 -6.04 -17.36 -3.28
C GLN A 336 -5.29 -16.03 -3.49
N ASN A 337 -4.99 -15.30 -2.41
CA ASN A 337 -4.34 -14.00 -2.53
C ASN A 337 -2.82 -14.11 -2.68
N ALA A 338 -2.33 -13.81 -3.88
CA ALA A 338 -0.90 -13.84 -4.20
C ALA A 338 -0.06 -12.88 -3.34
N THR A 339 -0.64 -11.76 -2.90
CA THR A 339 0.06 -10.76 -2.08
C THR A 339 0.26 -11.21 -0.62
N ALA A 340 -0.51 -12.21 -0.17
CA ALA A 340 -0.43 -12.76 1.18
C ALA A 340 0.49 -14.00 1.30
N THR A 341 1.09 -14.45 0.19
CA THR A 341 2.01 -15.60 0.16
C THR A 341 3.19 -15.51 1.13
N PRO A 342 3.74 -14.33 1.51
CA PRO A 342 4.80 -14.24 2.52
C PRO A 342 4.39 -14.68 3.94
N LEU A 343 3.10 -14.91 4.21
CA LEU A 343 2.63 -15.43 5.50
C LEU A 343 3.09 -16.87 5.75
N VAL A 344 3.28 -17.67 4.69
CA VAL A 344 3.70 -19.07 4.82
C VAL A 344 5.19 -19.21 4.56
N ASP A 345 5.85 -19.96 5.45
CA ASP A 345 7.27 -20.29 5.34
C ASP A 345 7.46 -21.54 4.45
N VAL A 346 7.15 -21.39 3.16
CA VAL A 346 7.37 -22.39 2.11
C VAL A 346 7.94 -21.70 0.87
N ILE A 347 9.15 -22.08 0.47
CA ILE A 347 9.81 -21.50 -0.69
C ILE A 347 9.47 -22.33 -1.94
N PRO A 348 8.86 -21.76 -2.99
CA PRO A 348 8.48 -22.52 -4.19
C PRO A 348 9.63 -23.29 -4.85
N ALA A 349 10.85 -22.76 -4.82
CA ALA A 349 12.02 -23.43 -5.37
C ALA A 349 12.33 -24.75 -4.63
N GLU A 350 12.16 -24.80 -3.31
CA GLU A 350 12.38 -26.02 -2.50
C GLU A 350 11.38 -27.12 -2.87
N LEU A 351 10.12 -26.74 -3.10
CA LEU A 351 9.06 -27.65 -3.57
C LEU A 351 9.40 -28.31 -4.92
N LEU A 352 10.27 -27.69 -5.72
CA LEU A 352 10.65 -28.18 -7.04
C LEU A 352 12.00 -28.89 -7.03
N GLN A 353 12.91 -28.56 -6.12
CA GLN A 353 14.26 -29.15 -6.07
C GLN A 353 14.30 -30.42 -5.22
N SER A 354 13.71 -30.39 -4.03
CA SER A 354 13.82 -31.46 -3.03
C SER A 354 12.53 -31.55 -2.21
N TYR A 355 11.45 -32.04 -2.81
CA TYR A 355 10.16 -32.11 -2.14
C TYR A 355 10.04 -33.32 -1.20
N LEU A 356 10.32 -34.51 -1.72
CA LEU A 356 10.23 -35.77 -0.96
C LEU A 356 11.16 -35.78 0.24
N GLY A 357 10.63 -36.14 1.40
CA GLY A 357 11.34 -36.18 2.68
C GLY A 357 11.66 -34.80 3.27
N SER A 358 11.22 -33.71 2.65
CA SER A 358 11.59 -32.36 3.07
C SER A 358 10.73 -31.82 4.21
N PRO A 359 11.22 -30.81 4.95
CA PRO A 359 10.39 -30.06 5.91
C PRO A 359 9.13 -29.45 5.26
N ALA A 360 9.19 -29.10 3.96
CA ALA A 360 8.06 -28.55 3.23
C ALA A 360 6.95 -29.59 3.00
N GLU A 361 7.30 -30.84 2.66
CA GLU A 361 6.34 -31.94 2.54
C GLU A 361 5.66 -32.24 3.89
N GLN A 362 6.42 -32.26 4.98
CA GLN A 362 5.90 -32.47 6.32
C GLN A 362 4.92 -31.36 6.73
N LYS A 363 5.30 -30.09 6.50
CA LYS A 363 4.43 -28.92 6.72
C LYS A 363 3.12 -29.03 5.92
N LEU A 364 3.21 -29.29 4.62
CA LEU A 364 2.02 -29.41 3.75
C LEU A 364 1.12 -30.58 4.14
N THR A 365 1.69 -31.71 4.56
CA THR A 365 0.94 -32.85 5.08
C THR A 365 0.19 -32.50 6.36
N ALA A 366 0.87 -31.84 7.30
CA ALA A 366 0.26 -31.39 8.55
C ALA A 366 -0.90 -30.41 8.29
N TRP A 367 -0.70 -29.43 7.40
CA TRP A 367 -1.73 -28.43 7.08
C TRP A 367 -2.90 -29.01 6.29
N LYS A 368 -2.67 -30.02 5.46
CA LYS A 368 -3.74 -30.75 4.74
C LYS A 368 -4.68 -31.48 5.70
N ASN A 369 -4.16 -31.97 6.82
CA ASN A 369 -4.91 -32.77 7.78
C ASN A 369 -5.58 -31.93 8.87
N ASP A 370 -5.24 -30.64 8.97
CA ASP A 370 -5.82 -29.70 9.92
C ASP A 370 -6.86 -28.79 9.22
N PRO A 371 -8.16 -28.91 9.54
CA PRO A 371 -9.22 -28.12 8.91
C PRO A 371 -9.05 -26.60 9.05
N ILE A 372 -8.34 -26.14 10.08
CA ILE A 372 -8.10 -24.70 10.33
C ILE A 372 -6.96 -24.19 9.43
N LYS A 373 -6.04 -25.07 8.99
CA LYS A 373 -4.81 -24.70 8.27
C LYS A 373 -4.87 -24.91 6.76
N HIS A 374 -6.02 -25.27 6.16
CA HIS A 374 -6.06 -25.47 4.70
C HIS A 374 -5.67 -24.22 3.89
N HIS A 375 -5.95 -23.01 4.41
CA HIS A 375 -5.52 -21.75 3.78
C HIS A 375 -3.99 -21.67 3.60
N ARG A 376 -3.19 -22.30 4.47
CA ARG A 376 -1.72 -22.36 4.30
C ARG A 376 -1.31 -23.20 3.11
N VAL A 377 -2.01 -24.32 2.86
CA VAL A 377 -1.81 -25.14 1.66
C VAL A 377 -2.16 -24.33 0.41
N ALA A 378 -3.30 -23.62 0.45
CA ALA A 378 -3.72 -22.75 -0.65
C ALA A 378 -2.69 -21.63 -0.93
N LEU A 379 -2.19 -20.94 0.11
CA LEU A 379 -1.14 -19.93 -0.02
C LEU A 379 0.15 -20.50 -0.62
N ALA A 380 0.60 -21.68 -0.17
CA ALA A 380 1.79 -22.33 -0.72
C ALA A 380 1.62 -22.68 -2.22
N VAL A 381 0.42 -23.15 -2.60
CA VAL A 381 0.08 -23.40 -4.00
C VAL A 381 0.02 -22.10 -4.80
N THR A 382 -0.60 -21.04 -4.26
CA THR A 382 -0.66 -19.71 -4.90
C THR A 382 0.75 -19.14 -5.12
N ALA A 383 1.65 -19.28 -4.15
CA ALA A 383 3.05 -18.90 -4.27
C ALA A 383 3.76 -19.70 -5.39
N LEU A 384 3.53 -21.02 -5.46
CA LEU A 384 4.10 -21.87 -6.49
C LEU A 384 3.59 -21.52 -7.89
N ARG A 385 2.30 -21.24 -8.04
CA ARG A 385 1.70 -20.81 -9.31
C ARG A 385 2.36 -19.52 -9.80
N ALA A 386 2.43 -18.51 -8.94
CA ALA A 386 3.07 -17.23 -9.26
C ALA A 386 4.56 -17.40 -9.60
N TRP A 387 5.25 -18.37 -8.97
CA TRP A 387 6.65 -18.67 -9.27
C TRP A 387 6.83 -19.34 -10.64
N VAL A 388 5.99 -20.32 -10.97
CA VAL A 388 6.04 -21.07 -12.23
C VAL A 388 5.67 -20.22 -13.44
N GLU A 389 4.80 -19.22 -13.26
CA GLU A 389 4.39 -18.30 -14.33
C GLU A 389 5.51 -17.36 -14.80
N GLN A 390 6.62 -17.25 -14.08
CA GLN A 390 7.73 -16.38 -14.44
C GLN A 390 8.44 -16.86 -15.71
N PRO A 391 8.44 -16.07 -16.82
CA PRO A 391 8.99 -16.51 -18.10
C PRO A 391 10.46 -16.96 -18.04
N ALA A 392 11.26 -16.31 -17.17
CA ALA A 392 12.68 -16.62 -16.98
C ALA A 392 12.94 -18.03 -16.41
N ARG A 393 11.97 -18.62 -15.68
CA ARG A 393 12.10 -19.92 -15.01
C ARG A 393 11.62 -21.09 -15.87
N LEU A 394 10.78 -20.83 -16.87
CA LEU A 394 10.15 -21.86 -17.69
C LEU A 394 11.13 -22.78 -18.45
N PRO A 395 12.22 -22.28 -19.08
CA PRO A 395 13.13 -23.15 -19.82
C PRO A 395 13.80 -24.21 -18.94
N GLU A 396 14.21 -23.83 -17.73
CA GLU A 396 14.83 -24.71 -16.75
C GLU A 396 13.82 -25.73 -16.21
N LEU A 397 12.63 -25.25 -15.82
CA LEU A 397 11.56 -26.09 -15.28
C LEU A 397 11.09 -27.17 -16.28
N LYS A 398 11.00 -26.84 -17.57
CA LYS A 398 10.59 -27.79 -18.63
C LYS A 398 11.62 -28.90 -18.84
N ARG A 399 12.92 -28.61 -18.64
CA ARG A 399 14.03 -29.55 -18.85
C ARG A 399 14.33 -30.39 -17.60
N SER A 400 13.98 -29.91 -16.41
CA SER A 400 14.26 -30.59 -15.15
C SER A 400 13.27 -31.73 -14.88
N ASN A 401 13.70 -32.97 -15.08
CA ASN A 401 12.92 -34.15 -14.70
C ASN A 401 12.67 -34.20 -13.19
N THR A 402 13.63 -33.78 -12.37
CA THR A 402 13.49 -33.70 -10.90
C THR A 402 12.34 -32.76 -10.51
N ALA A 403 12.30 -31.55 -11.08
CA ALA A 403 11.23 -30.61 -10.77
C ALA A 403 9.86 -31.09 -11.23
N ARG A 404 9.80 -31.74 -12.39
CA ARG A 404 8.55 -32.32 -12.91
C ARG A 404 8.08 -33.51 -12.10
N ALA A 405 8.98 -34.32 -11.55
CA ALA A 405 8.65 -35.42 -10.64
C ALA A 405 8.14 -34.90 -9.29
N ASN A 406 8.83 -33.93 -8.69
CA ASN A 406 8.39 -33.29 -7.44
C ASN A 406 7.01 -32.63 -7.58
N LEU A 407 6.73 -31.98 -8.72
CA LEU A 407 5.37 -31.48 -9.05
C LEU A 407 4.32 -32.60 -9.06
N GLY A 408 4.66 -33.78 -9.59
CA GLY A 408 3.77 -34.93 -9.60
C GLY A 408 3.46 -35.43 -8.19
N HIS A 409 4.49 -35.58 -7.35
CA HIS A 409 4.31 -35.97 -5.94
C HIS A 409 3.45 -34.95 -5.18
N LEU A 410 3.73 -33.65 -5.34
CA LEU A 410 2.94 -32.59 -4.74
C LEU A 410 1.47 -32.65 -5.18
N LEU A 411 1.20 -32.82 -6.47
CA LEU A 411 -0.18 -32.89 -6.99
C LEU A 411 -0.98 -34.06 -6.44
N VAL A 412 -0.35 -35.23 -6.24
CA VAL A 412 -1.00 -36.40 -5.61
C VAL A 412 -1.31 -36.14 -4.14
N GLN A 413 -0.46 -35.37 -3.45
CA GLN A 413 -0.68 -35.02 -2.06
C GLN A 413 -1.78 -33.97 -1.87
N LEU A 414 -1.94 -33.03 -2.80
CA LEU A 414 -2.94 -31.97 -2.68
C LEU A 414 -4.37 -32.50 -2.79
N ARG A 415 -5.32 -31.85 -2.10
CA ARG A 415 -6.75 -32.06 -2.36
C ARG A 415 -7.11 -31.45 -3.71
N GLU A 416 -8.14 -31.97 -4.36
CA GLU A 416 -8.59 -31.54 -5.70
C GLU A 416 -8.72 -30.01 -5.81
N LYS A 417 -9.37 -29.38 -4.83
CA LYS A 417 -9.54 -27.91 -4.78
C LYS A 417 -8.25 -27.09 -4.86
N HIS A 418 -7.12 -27.63 -4.39
CA HIS A 418 -5.82 -26.96 -4.46
C HIS A 418 -4.97 -27.45 -5.64
N ALA A 419 -5.16 -28.70 -6.05
CA ALA A 419 -4.45 -29.29 -7.18
C ALA A 419 -4.91 -28.68 -8.53
N LEU A 420 -6.21 -28.47 -8.71
CA LEU A 420 -6.79 -28.04 -9.98
C LEU A 420 -6.23 -26.69 -10.48
N PRO A 421 -6.17 -25.61 -9.67
CA PRO A 421 -5.62 -24.33 -10.12
C PRO A 421 -4.13 -24.43 -10.50
N LEU A 422 -3.36 -25.29 -9.81
CA LEU A 422 -1.96 -25.55 -10.15
C LEU A 422 -1.84 -26.29 -11.47
N VAL A 423 -2.67 -27.31 -11.71
CA VAL A 423 -2.72 -28.05 -12.98
C VAL A 423 -3.07 -27.14 -14.15
N GLU A 424 -4.07 -26.26 -14.00
CA GLU A 424 -4.43 -25.27 -15.02
C GLU A 424 -3.28 -24.33 -15.34
N THR A 425 -2.59 -23.85 -14.30
CA THR A 425 -1.40 -23.01 -14.44
C THR A 425 -0.29 -23.73 -15.20
N LEU A 426 0.00 -24.97 -14.83
CA LEU A 426 1.03 -25.81 -15.47
C LEU A 426 0.70 -26.10 -16.95
N LYS A 427 -0.57 -26.38 -17.26
CA LYS A 427 -1.05 -26.54 -18.64
C LYS A 427 -0.82 -25.25 -19.45
N ARG A 428 -1.22 -24.10 -18.90
CA ARG A 428 -1.05 -22.79 -19.54
C ARG A 428 0.41 -22.47 -19.86
N VAL A 429 1.34 -22.81 -18.96
CA VAL A 429 2.78 -22.57 -19.19
C VAL A 429 3.48 -23.70 -19.97
N GLY A 430 2.78 -24.78 -20.29
CA GLY A 430 3.30 -25.94 -21.03
C GLY A 430 4.31 -26.76 -20.24
N VAL A 431 4.08 -26.95 -18.93
CA VAL A 431 4.87 -27.82 -18.04
C VAL A 431 4.04 -29.06 -17.72
N THR A 432 4.58 -30.25 -17.97
CA THR A 432 3.88 -31.52 -17.72
C THR A 432 4.51 -32.25 -16.52
N PRO A 433 3.86 -32.34 -15.36
CA PRO A 433 4.35 -33.12 -14.23
C PRO A 433 4.57 -34.59 -14.59
N LEU A 434 5.59 -35.22 -14.02
CA LEU A 434 5.81 -36.66 -14.12
C LEU A 434 5.06 -37.33 -12.98
N ARG A 435 4.25 -38.35 -13.29
CA ARG A 435 3.56 -39.10 -12.23
C ARG A 435 4.58 -39.85 -11.37
N PRO A 436 4.40 -39.89 -10.04
CA PRO A 436 5.16 -40.79 -9.18
C PRO A 436 5.13 -42.22 -9.72
N SER A 437 6.26 -42.91 -9.70
CA SER A 437 6.29 -44.37 -9.84
C SER A 437 5.50 -44.94 -8.65
N SER A 438 4.43 -45.67 -8.94
CA SER A 438 3.56 -46.34 -7.96
C SER A 438 4.31 -47.36 -7.12
#